data_AF-A0A6N6ZE01-F1
#
_entry.id   AF-A0A6N6ZE01-F1
#
_cell.length_a   1.000
_cell.length_b   1.000
_cell.length_c   1.000
_cell.angle_alpha   90.00
_cell.angle_beta   90.00
_cell.angle_gamma   90.00
#
_symmetry.space_group_name_H-M   'P 1'
#
loop_
_entity.id
_entity.type
_entity.pdbx_description
1 polymer ?
#
loop_
_entity_poly.entity_id
_entity_poly.type
_entity_poly.pdbx_seq_one_letter_code
_entity_poly.pdbx_strand_id
1 'polypeptide(L)' 'MQSTATKATTRACDACQYWQALDNSDGECRRYAPRSVAFKVDDNTTFEAKFPVTASNDWCGEFEPKA' A
#
# COMPACT_ATOMS: atom_id res chain seq x y z
N MET A 1 10.46 -33.35 -22.14
CA MET A 1 10.79 -32.06 -21.49
C MET A 1 9.45 -31.39 -21.17
N GLN A 2 8.98 -31.48 -19.93
CA GLN A 2 7.73 -30.84 -19.52
C GLN A 2 8.09 -29.51 -18.84
N SER A 3 7.80 -28.40 -19.51
CA SER A 3 7.93 -27.06 -18.94
C SER A 3 6.85 -26.87 -17.89
N THR A 4 7.19 -27.06 -16.62
CA THR A 4 6.35 -26.66 -15.50
C THR A 4 6.36 -25.14 -15.42
N ALA A 5 5.33 -24.48 -15.94
CA ALA A 5 5.15 -23.05 -15.78
C ALA A 5 4.82 -22.76 -14.30
N THR A 6 5.78 -22.17 -13.58
CA THR A 6 5.55 -21.66 -12.23
C THR A 6 4.65 -20.44 -12.33
N LYS A 7 3.41 -20.54 -11.82
CA LYS A 7 2.53 -19.38 -11.68
C LYS A 7 3.15 -18.43 -10.65
N ALA A 8 3.77 -17.35 -11.12
CA ALA A 8 4.26 -16.30 -10.24
C ALA A 8 3.04 -15.57 -9.65
N THR A 9 2.76 -15.78 -8.37
CA THR A 9 1.80 -14.93 -7.64
C THR A 9 2.52 -13.66 -7.26
N THR A 10 2.22 -12.56 -7.96
CA THR A 10 2.76 -11.24 -7.61
C THR A 10 2.20 -10.83 -6.25
N ARG A 11 3.07 -10.78 -5.23
CA ARG A 11 2.74 -10.28 -3.89
C ARG A 11 3.07 -8.80 -3.85
N ALA A 12 2.19 -7.97 -4.39
CA ALA A 12 2.33 -6.53 -4.42
C ALA A 12 1.08 -5.85 -3.85
N CYS A 13 1.19 -4.56 -3.55
CA CYS A 13 0.13 -3.76 -2.97
C CYS A 13 -1.15 -3.77 -3.83
N ASP A 14 -1.06 -3.68 -5.15
CA ASP A 14 -2.21 -3.69 -6.05
C ASP A 14 -3.11 -4.94 -5.92
N ALA A 15 -2.50 -6.09 -5.60
CA ALA A 15 -3.17 -7.37 -5.39
C ALA A 15 -3.55 -7.63 -3.92
N CYS A 16 -3.17 -6.74 -3.00
CA CYS A 16 -3.36 -6.90 -1.57
C CYS A 16 -4.76 -6.42 -1.14
N GLN A 17 -5.46 -7.18 -0.27
CA GLN A 17 -6.79 -6.82 0.23
C GLN A 17 -6.82 -5.53 1.04
N TYR A 18 -5.67 -5.15 1.62
CA TYR A 18 -5.52 -3.96 2.46
C TYR A 18 -5.26 -2.68 1.66
N TRP A 19 -4.98 -2.77 0.36
CA TRP A 19 -4.57 -1.61 -0.43
C TRP A 19 -5.75 -1.00 -1.18
N GLN A 20 -5.92 0.31 -1.01
CA GLN A 20 -6.95 1.10 -1.68
C GLN A 20 -6.28 2.07 -2.66
N ALA A 21 -6.53 1.89 -3.96
CA ALA A 21 -6.01 2.76 -5.00
C ALA A 21 -6.47 4.22 -4.79
N LEU A 22 -5.54 5.16 -4.91
CA LEU A 22 -5.82 6.59 -5.05
C LEU A 22 -5.73 7.01 -6.52
N ASP A 23 -4.78 6.43 -7.25
CA ASP A 23 -4.62 6.57 -8.69
C ASP A 23 -4.08 5.26 -9.31
N ASN A 24 -3.48 5.33 -10.50
CA ASN A 24 -2.99 4.16 -11.24
C ASN A 24 -1.68 3.58 -10.67
N SER A 25 -0.88 4.37 -9.96
CA SER A 25 0.43 3.97 -9.43
C SER A 25 0.47 3.94 -7.91
N ASP A 26 -0.39 4.68 -7.23
CA ASP A 26 -0.31 4.91 -5.80
C ASP A 26 -1.64 4.66 -5.09
N GLY A 27 -1.53 4.30 -3.81
CA GLY A 27 -2.69 3.99 -2.99
C GLY A 27 -2.35 3.86 -1.52
N GLU A 28 -3.39 3.84 -0.70
CA GLU A 28 -3.26 3.74 0.75
C GLU A 28 -3.20 2.28 1.21
N CYS A 29 -2.19 1.95 2.01
CA CYS A 29 -2.12 0.68 2.72
C CYS A 29 -2.89 0.76 4.05
N ARG A 30 -4.01 0.04 4.16
CA ARG A 30 -4.91 0.06 5.32
C ARG A 30 -4.74 -1.14 6.26
N ARG A 31 -3.60 -1.83 6.19
CA ARG A 31 -3.24 -2.98 7.04
C ARG A 31 -3.21 -2.62 8.53
N TYR A 32 -2.81 -1.40 8.84
CA TYR A 32 -2.75 -0.83 10.18
C TYR A 32 -3.54 0.48 10.23
N ALA A 33 -3.89 0.92 11.43
CA ALA A 33 -4.56 2.20 11.64
C ALA A 33 -3.74 3.39 11.06
N PRO A 34 -4.41 4.49 10.66
CA PRO A 34 -3.74 5.72 10.24
C PRO A 34 -2.72 6.19 11.27
N ARG A 35 -1.60 6.74 10.79
CA ARG A 35 -0.57 7.33 11.64
C ARG A 35 -0.71 8.85 11.64
N SER A 36 -0.46 9.47 12.79
CA SER A 36 -0.38 10.93 12.88
C SER A 36 0.86 11.43 12.14
N VAL A 37 0.64 12.33 11.20
CA VAL A 37 1.67 13.06 10.47
C VAL A 37 1.57 14.52 10.87
N ALA A 38 2.67 15.06 11.37
CA ALA A 38 2.81 16.49 11.65
C ALA A 38 3.49 17.16 10.45
N PHE A 39 2.93 18.27 9.99
CA PHE A 39 3.53 19.08 8.94
C PHE A 39 3.34 20.55 9.23
N LYS A 40 4.28 21.37 8.74
CA LYS A 40 4.24 22.81 8.90
C LYS A 40 3.50 23.44 7.72
N VAL A 41 2.54 24.28 8.03
CA VAL A 41 1.88 25.17 7.07
C VAL A 41 2.10 26.58 7.58
N ASP A 42 2.97 27.33 6.91
CA ASP A 42 3.48 28.62 7.37
C ASP A 42 4.07 28.51 8.79
N ASP A 43 3.62 29.37 9.72
CA ASP A 43 4.05 29.37 11.12
C ASP A 43 3.25 28.40 12.01
N ASN A 44 2.28 27.68 11.44
CA ASN A 44 1.44 26.73 12.19
C ASN A 44 1.87 25.28 11.98
N THR A 45 1.75 24.48 13.04
CA THR A 45 1.92 23.02 12.97
C THR A 45 0.55 22.37 12.94
N THR A 46 0.27 21.63 11.85
CA THR A 46 -0.95 20.87 11.67
C THR A 46 -0.68 19.38 11.86
N PHE A 47 -1.67 18.67 12.39
CA PHE A 47 -1.64 17.23 12.58
C PHE A 47 -2.78 16.59 11.79
N GLU A 48 -2.46 15.58 10.99
CA GLU A 48 -3.45 14.76 10.29
C GLU A 48 -3.18 13.28 10.53
N ALA A 49 -4.23 12.46 10.57
CA ALA A 49 -4.09 11.01 10.61
C ALA A 49 -4.23 10.47 9.18
N LYS A 50 -3.18 9.82 8.66
CA LYS A 50 -3.15 9.28 7.29
C LYS A 50 -2.70 7.83 7.26
N PHE A 51 -3.27 7.06 6.33
CA PHE A 51 -2.70 5.77 5.97
C PHE A 51 -1.41 5.99 5.17
N PRO A 52 -0.42 5.08 5.27
CA PRO A 52 0.75 5.12 4.40
C PRO A 52 0.33 5.00 2.94
N VAL A 53 0.84 5.90 2.10
CA VAL A 53 0.74 5.79 0.64
C VAL A 53 1.93 4.97 0.15
N THR A 54 1.67 3.96 -0.66
CA THR A 54 2.68 3.08 -1.27
C THR A 54 2.41 2.96 -2.76
N ALA A 55 3.46 2.63 -3.53
CA ALA A 55 3.28 2.29 -4.94
C ALA A 55 2.52 0.96 -5.08
N SER A 56 1.85 0.78 -6.21
CA SER A 56 1.06 -0.40 -6.55
C SER A 56 1.92 -1.66 -6.60
N ASN A 57 3.21 -1.52 -6.94
CA ASN A 57 4.19 -2.60 -7.02
C ASN A 57 5.03 -2.82 -5.74
N ASP A 58 4.77 -2.06 -4.67
CA ASP A 58 5.47 -2.25 -3.39
C ASP A 58 5.04 -3.54 -2.68
N TRP A 59 5.87 -4.01 -1.74
CA TRP A 59 5.57 -5.15 -0.88
C TRP A 59 6.10 -4.94 0.54
N CYS A 60 5.21 -5.00 1.53
CA CYS A 60 5.54 -4.77 2.95
C CYS A 60 5.76 -6.05 3.77
N GLY A 61 5.72 -7.24 3.16
CA GLY A 61 5.83 -8.53 3.85
C GLY A 61 4.50 -9.10 4.38
N GLU A 62 3.50 -8.25 4.63
CA GLU A 62 2.18 -8.61 5.19
C GLU A 62 1.10 -8.74 4.10
N PHE A 63 1.47 -9.25 2.92
CA PHE A 63 0.54 -9.40 1.80
C PHE A 63 -0.57 -10.41 2.12
N GLU A 64 -1.81 -10.02 1.92
CA GLU A 64 -2.97 -10.90 1.87
C GLU A 64 -3.74 -10.67 0.58
N PRO A 65 -4.07 -11.74 -0.19
CA PRO A 65 -4.73 -11.60 -1.47
C PRO A 65 -6.16 -11.06 -1.29
N LYS A 66 -6.62 -10.22 -2.22
CA LYS A 66 -8.05 -9.86 -2.34
C LYS A 66 -8.90 -11.14 -2.46
N ALA A 67 -9.99 -11.19 -1.70
CA ALA A 67 -11.01 -12.25 -1.80
C ALA A 67 -11.76 -12.19 -3.13
#